data_AF-A0A936F3S3-F1
#
_entry.id   AF-A0A936F3S3-F1
#
_cell.length_a   1.000
_cell.length_b   1.000
_cell.length_c   1.000
_cell.angle_alpha   90.00
_cell.angle_beta   90.00
_cell.angle_gamma   90.00
#
_symmetry.space_group_name_H-M   'P 1'
#
loop_
_entity.id
_entity.type
_entity.pdbx_description
1 polymer ?
#
loop_
_entity_poly.entity_id
_entity_poly.type
_entity_poly.pdbx_seq_one_letter_code
_entity_poly.pdbx_strand_id
1 'polypeptide(L)'
;MRISGKPSGVGSTQSATGPKASGASASAPVASVSGSDAVQVSSEARLVAVAQEALAVVPDIRMEKVEAIKVRLDADAYNPDGEAVAEGLIKEHMAKGRHS
;
A
#
# COMPACT_ATOMS: atom_id res chain seq x y z
N MET A 1 -15.44 16.04 49.69
CA MET A 1 -16.23 15.14 48.82
C MET A 1 -15.40 13.90 48.52
N ARG A 2 -16.01 12.70 48.57
CA ARG A 2 -15.42 11.40 48.19
C ARG A 2 -16.10 10.90 46.92
N ILE A 3 -15.36 10.24 46.02
CA ILE A 3 -15.62 8.96 45.31
C ILE A 3 -14.34 8.65 44.51
N SER A 4 -13.50 7.65 44.79
CA SER A 4 -13.62 6.19 44.65
C SER A 4 -14.00 5.69 43.24
N GLY A 5 -13.02 5.10 42.56
CA GLY A 5 -13.18 4.15 41.45
C GLY A 5 -11.91 3.30 41.36
N LYS A 6 -12.04 2.00 41.68
CA LYS A 6 -10.97 1.00 41.90
C LYS A 6 -10.13 0.69 40.64
N PRO A 7 -8.83 0.36 40.79
CA PRO A 7 -8.12 -0.51 39.84
C PRO A 7 -8.40 -1.99 40.20
N SER A 8 -8.86 -2.79 39.26
CA SER A 8 -9.14 -4.23 39.47
C SER A 8 -8.54 -5.11 38.37
N GLY A 9 -7.77 -6.11 38.80
CA GLY A 9 -7.21 -7.21 38.01
C GLY A 9 -5.76 -7.44 38.41
N VAL A 10 -5.45 -7.98 39.60
CA VAL A 10 -5.39 -9.42 39.97
C VAL A 10 -4.64 -10.24 38.90
N GLY A 11 -3.51 -10.91 39.17
CA GLY A 11 -3.02 -11.37 40.46
C GLY A 11 -1.52 -11.71 40.52
N SER A 12 -1.07 -11.84 41.75
CA SER A 12 0.23 -12.35 42.19
C SER A 12 0.17 -13.86 42.40
N THR A 13 1.29 -14.56 42.17
CA THR A 13 1.90 -15.64 43.01
C THR A 13 3.11 -16.17 42.23
N GLN A 14 4.34 -15.73 42.51
CA GLN A 14 5.29 -16.29 43.49
C GLN A 14 5.66 -17.78 43.31
N SER A 15 6.94 -17.98 42.96
CA SER A 15 7.92 -18.95 43.51
C SER A 15 7.67 -20.47 43.48
N ALA A 16 8.68 -21.21 43.02
CA ALA A 16 9.54 -22.08 43.85
C ALA A 16 10.01 -23.38 43.14
N THR A 17 11.19 -23.81 43.54
CA THR A 17 12.04 -24.90 43.05
C THR A 17 11.65 -26.30 43.55
N GLY A 18 11.54 -27.28 42.63
CA GLY A 18 11.78 -28.76 42.75
C GLY A 18 10.91 -29.62 43.70
N PRO A 19 10.99 -30.99 43.70
CA PRO A 19 11.54 -31.96 42.73
C PRO A 19 10.60 -33.16 42.36
N LYS A 20 11.02 -33.99 41.37
CA LYS A 20 10.80 -35.45 41.16
C LYS A 20 9.36 -36.07 41.19
N ALA A 21 8.95 -36.67 40.06
CA ALA A 21 8.34 -38.01 40.02
C ALA A 21 8.33 -38.61 38.60
N SER A 22 8.73 -39.88 38.53
CA SER A 22 8.66 -40.79 37.37
C SER A 22 7.21 -41.21 37.10
N GLY A 23 6.83 -41.37 35.83
CA GLY A 23 5.53 -41.93 35.44
C GLY A 23 5.38 -42.09 33.94
N ALA A 24 5.18 -43.33 33.50
CA ALA A 24 5.24 -43.79 32.12
C ALA A 24 4.03 -43.40 31.25
N SER A 25 4.30 -43.42 29.94
CA SER A 25 3.40 -43.79 28.83
C SER A 25 2.19 -42.90 28.53
N ALA A 26 2.31 -42.12 27.46
CA ALA A 26 1.32 -42.10 26.39
C ALA A 26 1.97 -41.53 25.12
N SER A 27 2.06 -42.34 24.08
CA SER A 27 2.39 -41.88 22.73
C SER A 27 1.26 -40.93 22.31
N ALA A 28 1.51 -39.63 22.38
CA ALA A 28 0.59 -38.63 21.85
C ALA A 28 0.55 -38.79 20.32
N PRO A 29 -0.63 -38.70 19.69
CA PRO A 29 -0.69 -38.64 18.24
C PRO A 29 0.12 -37.41 17.82
N VAL A 30 1.11 -37.60 16.96
CA VAL A 30 1.76 -36.49 16.28
C VAL A 30 0.67 -35.80 15.48
N ALA A 31 0.14 -34.70 16.01
CA ALA A 31 -0.72 -33.83 15.25
C ALA A 31 0.08 -33.46 14.01
N SER A 32 -0.39 -33.87 12.84
CA SER A 32 0.16 -33.40 11.58
C SER A 32 -0.07 -31.90 11.57
N VAL A 33 0.97 -31.14 11.93
CA VAL A 33 1.06 -29.73 11.64
C VAL A 33 1.01 -29.68 10.11
N SER A 34 -0.19 -29.46 9.57
CA SER A 34 -0.33 -28.90 8.23
C SER A 34 0.26 -27.51 8.35
N GLY A 35 1.58 -27.42 8.20
CA GLY A 35 2.33 -26.19 8.22
C GLY A 35 1.85 -25.35 7.06
N SER A 36 0.89 -24.48 7.33
CA SER A 36 0.55 -23.39 6.43
C SER A 36 1.78 -22.47 6.40
N ASP A 37 2.43 -22.39 5.25
CA ASP A 37 3.50 -21.42 5.06
C ASP A 37 2.91 -20.01 5.18
N ALA A 38 3.33 -19.28 6.21
CA ALA A 38 2.78 -17.97 6.54
C ALA A 38 3.67 -16.89 5.93
N VAL A 39 3.27 -16.39 4.75
CA VAL A 39 4.00 -15.32 4.06
C VAL A 39 3.64 -13.97 4.71
N GLN A 40 4.64 -13.23 5.20
CA GLN A 40 4.46 -11.88 5.73
C GLN A 40 4.90 -10.83 4.70
N VAL A 41 4.00 -9.91 4.36
CA VAL A 41 4.31 -8.75 3.50
C VAL A 41 4.96 -7.65 4.33
N SER A 42 6.15 -7.21 3.91
CA SER A 42 6.90 -6.12 4.55
C SER A 42 6.13 -4.79 4.52
N SER A 43 6.43 -3.90 5.47
CA SER A 43 5.79 -2.59 5.56
C SER A 43 6.00 -1.73 4.30
N GLU A 44 7.19 -1.82 3.68
CA GLU A 44 7.50 -1.10 2.44
C GLU A 44 6.65 -1.61 1.27
N ALA A 45 6.49 -2.93 1.13
CA ALA A 45 5.65 -3.49 0.07
C ALA A 45 4.19 -3.08 0.22
N ARG A 46 3.67 -2.97 1.44
CA ARG A 46 2.33 -2.42 1.71
C ARG A 46 2.22 -0.95 1.29
N LEU A 47 3.26 -0.15 1.55
CA LEU A 47 3.27 1.26 1.15
C LEU A 47 3.26 1.42 -0.38
N VAL A 48 4.06 0.60 -1.09
CA VAL A 48 4.07 0.59 -2.56
C VAL A 48 2.71 0.18 -3.12
N ALA A 49 2.05 -0.83 -2.54
CA ALA A 49 0.71 -1.25 -2.96
C ALA A 49 -0.32 -0.12 -2.83
N VAL A 50 -0.31 0.60 -1.70
CA VAL A 50 -1.20 1.76 -1.48
C VAL A 50 -0.88 2.89 -2.47
N ALA A 51 0.41 3.14 -2.76
CA ALA A 51 0.80 4.15 -3.73
C ALA A 51 0.33 3.79 -5.15
N GLN A 52 0.42 2.51 -5.54
CA GLN A 52 -0.07 2.04 -6.84
C GLN A 52 -1.60 2.16 -6.94
N GLU A 53 -2.32 1.83 -5.87
CA GLU A 53 -3.77 1.99 -5.80
C GLU A 53 -4.17 3.47 -5.92
N ALA A 54 -3.46 4.37 -5.25
CA ALA A 54 -3.70 5.81 -5.37
C ALA A 54 -3.44 6.34 -6.78
N LEU A 55 -2.40 5.85 -7.46
CA LEU A 55 -2.11 6.20 -8.85
C LEU A 55 -3.17 5.67 -9.82
N ALA A 56 -3.78 4.52 -9.54
CA ALA A 56 -4.86 3.96 -10.37
C ALA A 56 -6.15 4.80 -10.34
N VAL A 57 -6.34 5.61 -9.30
CA VAL A 57 -7.50 6.53 -9.19
C VAL A 57 -7.25 7.87 -9.88
N VAL A 58 -6.00 8.17 -10.26
CA VAL A 58 -5.68 9.40 -11.00
C VAL A 58 -6.29 9.30 -12.40
N PRO A 59 -7.13 10.26 -12.82
CA PRO A 59 -7.76 10.20 -14.12
C PRO A 59 -6.72 10.32 -15.23
N ASP A 60 -6.84 9.44 -16.24
CA ASP A 60 -5.99 9.45 -17.45
C ASP A 60 -6.02 10.81 -18.15
N ILE A 61 -7.18 11.48 -18.11
CA ILE A 61 -7.39 12.80 -18.71
C ILE A 61 -7.57 13.83 -17.60
N ARG A 62 -6.66 14.80 -17.55
CA ARG A 62 -6.76 15.97 -16.67
C ARG A 62 -7.76 16.98 -17.22
N MET A 63 -9.05 16.73 -16.97
CA MET A 63 -10.16 17.56 -17.48
C MET A 63 -9.99 19.05 -17.16
N GLU A 64 -9.48 19.39 -15.98
CA GLU A 64 -9.15 20.76 -15.58
C GLU A 64 -8.26 21.51 -16.62
N LYS A 65 -7.26 20.82 -17.18
CA LYS A 65 -6.33 21.41 -18.15
C LYS A 65 -6.98 21.55 -19.51
N VAL A 66 -7.82 20.58 -19.87
CA VAL A 66 -8.60 20.59 -21.11
C VAL A 66 -9.56 21.77 -21.09
N GLU A 67 -10.29 21.97 -19.99
CA GLU A 67 -11.21 23.10 -19.82
C GLU A 67 -10.46 24.45 -19.87
N ALA A 68 -9.33 24.56 -19.17
CA ALA A 68 -8.51 25.78 -19.22
C ALA A 68 -7.95 26.09 -20.63
N ILE A 69 -7.69 25.06 -21.45
CA ILE A 69 -7.32 25.26 -22.86
C ILE A 69 -8.54 25.70 -23.67
N LYS A 70 -9.70 25.05 -23.49
CA LYS A 70 -10.94 25.41 -24.20
C LYS A 70 -11.34 26.86 -23.97
N VAL A 71 -11.31 27.32 -22.71
CA VAL A 71 -11.61 28.72 -22.38
C VAL A 71 -10.67 29.70 -23.09
N ARG A 72 -9.37 29.37 -23.19
CA ARG A 72 -8.41 30.20 -23.93
C ARG A 72 -8.64 30.17 -25.44
N LEU A 73 -9.11 29.03 -25.97
CA LEU A 73 -9.48 28.88 -27.37
C LEU A 73 -10.70 29.75 -27.70
N ASP A 74 -11.75 29.68 -26.88
CA ASP A 74 -12.99 30.45 -27.05
C ASP A 74 -12.76 31.97 -26.94
N ALA A 75 -11.73 32.36 -26.18
CA ALA A 75 -11.31 33.75 -26.02
C ALA A 75 -10.31 34.22 -27.09
N ASP A 76 -10.00 33.42 -28.11
CA ASP A 76 -8.97 33.67 -29.13
C ASP A 76 -7.58 34.00 -28.54
N ALA A 77 -7.33 33.57 -27.29
CA ALA A 77 -6.12 33.85 -26.51
C ALA A 77 -5.17 32.64 -26.43
N TYR A 78 -5.51 31.55 -27.12
CA TYR A 78 -4.66 30.36 -27.20
C TYR A 78 -3.60 30.55 -28.29
N ASN A 79 -2.39 30.90 -27.88
CA ASN A 79 -1.23 31.02 -28.77
C ASN A 79 -0.15 30.00 -28.35
N PRO A 80 -0.13 28.78 -28.93
CA PRO A 80 0.91 27.81 -28.64
C PRO A 80 2.25 28.25 -29.25
N ASP A 81 3.34 27.82 -28.64
CA ASP A 81 4.68 28.06 -29.19
C ASP A 81 4.89 27.21 -30.45
N GLY A 82 5.19 27.86 -31.57
CA GLY A 82 5.39 27.21 -32.86
C GLY A 82 6.62 26.29 -32.90
N GLU A 83 7.67 26.63 -32.16
CA GLU A 83 8.88 25.79 -32.07
C GLU A 83 8.56 24.47 -31.35
N ALA A 84 7.86 24.55 -30.22
CA ALA A 84 7.40 23.39 -29.47
C ALA A 84 6.46 22.49 -30.29
N VAL A 85 5.60 23.08 -31.13
CA VAL A 85 4.73 22.32 -32.05
C VAL A 85 5.58 21.56 -33.08
N ALA A 86 6.54 22.23 -33.72
CA ALA A 86 7.41 21.62 -34.72
C ALA A 86 8.24 20.47 -34.12
N GLU A 87 8.82 20.67 -32.93
CA GLU A 87 9.55 19.64 -32.21
C GLU A 87 8.65 18.42 -31.91
N GLY A 88 7.42 18.67 -31.45
CA GLY A 88 6.43 17.63 -31.18
C GLY A 88 6.12 16.77 -32.41
N LEU A 89 5.93 17.40 -33.58
CA LEU A 89 5.68 16.71 -34.85
C LEU A 89 6.85 15.82 -35.26
N ILE A 90 8.08 16.33 -35.17
CA ILE A 90 9.29 15.55 -35.50
C ILE A 90 9.41 14.35 -34.55
N LYS A 91 9.21 14.58 -33.25
CA LYS A 91 9.30 13.53 -32.23
C LYS A 91 8.28 12.42 -32.47
N GLU A 92 7.04 12.76 -32.80
CA GLU A 92 5.99 11.77 -33.11
C GLU A 92 6.36 10.96 -34.35
N HIS A 93 6.81 11.62 -35.42
CA HIS A 93 7.24 10.94 -36.65
C HIS A 93 8.40 9.97 -36.40
N MET A 94 9.40 10.38 -35.63
CA MET A 94 10.54 9.53 -35.27
C MET A 94 10.14 8.39 -34.33
N ALA A 95 9.18 8.60 -33.44
CA ALA A 95 8.65 7.54 -32.59
C ALA A 95 7.89 6.50 -33.42
N LYS A 96 7.04 6.94 -34.34
CA LYS A 96 6.24 6.06 -35.22
C LYS A 96 7.11 5.28 -36.22
N GLY A 97 8.21 5.87 -36.70
CA GLY A 97 9.17 5.21 -37.59
C GLY A 97 10.04 4.13 -36.92
N ARG A 98 10.17 4.12 -35.59
CA ARG A 98 10.97 3.12 -34.84
C ARG A 98 10.21 1.83 -34.49
N HIS A 99 8.92 1.76 -34.81
CA HIS A 99 8.08 0.58 -34.56
C HIS A 99 7.78 -0.24 -35.83
N SER A 100 8.57 -0.06 -36.89
CA SER A 100 8.47 -0.84 -38.14
C SER A 100 9.75 -1.58 -38.47
#